data_AF-A0A2N1MSQ8-F1
#
_entry.id   AF-A0A2N1MSQ8-F1
#
_cell.length_a   1.000
_cell.length_b   1.000
_cell.length_c   1.000
_cell.angle_alpha   90.00
_cell.angle_beta   90.00
_cell.angle_gamma   90.00
#
_symmetry.space_group_name_H-M   'P 1'
#
loop_
_entity.id
_entity.type
_entity.pdbx_description
1 polymer ?
#
loop_
_entity_poly.entity_id
_entity_poly.type
_entity_poly.pdbx_seq_one_letter_code
_entity_poly.pdbx_strand_id
1 'polypeptide(L)'
;MFGYSNKLRLGVMKRDILACLRDLKVMRETNSFDNILLNIWEKKFNKWLDELDNVQNVVTVTEAVRLQSNVNSVKCKCPNTNCSTMKCACKKLNLSCNIRCHPGKTCHNPSL
;
A
#
# COMPACT_ATOMS: atom_id res chain seq x y z
N MET A 1 17.83 20.57 15.55
CA MET A 1 16.64 19.71 15.34
C MET A 1 16.13 20.03 13.93
N PHE A 2 16.10 19.05 13.02
CA PHE A 2 15.96 19.21 11.56
C PHE A 2 17.03 20.13 10.91
N GLY A 3 18.19 19.55 10.56
CA GLY A 3 19.24 20.29 9.84
C GLY A 3 18.78 20.84 8.48
N TYR A 4 19.63 21.65 7.86
CA TYR A 4 19.41 22.31 6.55
C TYR A 4 19.13 21.36 5.37
N SER A 5 19.22 20.04 5.57
CA SER A 5 18.88 19.05 4.54
C SER A 5 17.40 19.11 4.19
N ASN A 6 17.10 19.32 2.91
CA ASN A 6 15.75 19.23 2.36
C ASN A 6 15.28 17.79 2.11
N LYS A 7 16.18 16.81 2.24
CA LYS A 7 15.87 15.39 2.07
C LYS A 7 15.29 14.83 3.37
N LEU A 8 14.20 14.06 3.23
CA LEU A 8 13.65 13.25 4.31
C LEU A 8 14.69 12.22 4.75
N ARG A 9 14.93 12.12 6.06
CA ARG A 9 15.84 11.11 6.61
C ARG A 9 15.14 9.75 6.67
N LEU A 10 15.88 8.69 6.37
CA LEU A 10 15.42 7.32 6.53
C LEU A 10 15.00 7.08 7.99
N GLY A 11 13.86 6.42 8.18
CA GLY A 11 13.31 6.10 9.50
C GLY A 11 12.39 7.18 10.11
N VAL A 12 12.24 8.34 9.48
CA VAL A 12 11.24 9.33 9.91
C VAL A 12 9.84 8.82 9.57
N MET A 13 8.98 8.72 10.58
CA MET A 13 7.62 8.21 10.41
C MET A 13 6.64 9.35 10.12
N LYS A 14 5.57 9.06 9.37
CA LYS A 14 4.47 10.01 9.11
C LYS A 14 3.93 10.64 10.41
N ARG A 15 3.80 9.83 11.47
CA ARG A 15 3.33 10.29 12.79
C ARG A 15 4.25 11.36 13.42
N ASP A 16 5.55 11.27 13.17
CA ASP A 16 6.53 12.19 13.76
C ASP A 16 6.44 13.55 13.05
N ILE A 17 6.29 13.55 11.72
CA ILE A 17 6.08 14.78 10.94
C ILE A 17 4.76 15.47 11.34
N LEU A 18 3.69 14.68 11.53
CA LEU A 18 2.41 15.21 12.03
C LEU A 18 2.53 15.79 13.45
N ALA A 19 3.35 15.20 14.32
CA ALA A 19 3.62 15.77 15.63
C ALA A 19 4.33 17.12 15.51
N CYS A 20 5.35 17.21 14.67
CA CYS A 20 6.06 18.49 14.44
C CYS A 20 5.14 19.57 13.87
N LEU A 21 4.22 19.24 12.96
CA LEU A 21 3.22 20.20 12.46
C LEU A 21 2.28 20.70 13.56
N ARG A 22 1.89 19.85 14.51
CA ARG A 22 1.13 20.28 15.69
C ARG A 22 1.94 21.22 16.57
N ASP A 23 3.21 20.91 16.82
CA ASP A 23 4.10 21.76 17.61
C ASP A 23 4.31 23.12 16.93
N LEU A 24 4.45 23.18 15.60
CA LEU A 24 4.52 24.44 14.85
C LEU A 24 3.26 25.30 15.06
N LYS A 25 2.08 24.68 15.07
CA LYS A 25 0.82 25.39 15.31
C LYS A 25 0.78 25.98 16.72
N VAL A 26 1.19 25.21 17.73
CA VAL A 26 1.30 25.69 19.11
C VAL A 26 2.28 26.86 19.21
N MET A 27 3.47 26.75 18.61
CA MET A 27 4.47 27.83 18.64
C MET A 27 3.98 29.12 17.96
N ARG A 28 3.14 28.99 16.92
CA ARG A 28 2.50 30.12 16.25
C ARG A 28 1.46 30.79 17.14
N GLU A 29 0.62 30.01 17.81
CA GLU A 29 -0.39 30.51 18.75
C GLU A 29 0.22 31.19 19.97
N THR A 30 1.36 30.69 20.45
CA THR A 30 2.07 31.27 21.59
C THR A 30 3.02 32.42 21.19
N ASN A 31 3.06 32.83 19.92
CA ASN A 31 3.96 33.86 19.37
C ASN A 31 5.43 33.67 19.82
N SER A 32 5.84 32.42 20.05
CA SER A 32 7.11 32.10 20.71
C SER A 32 8.29 31.99 19.75
N PHE A 33 8.05 32.17 18.44
CA PHE A 33 9.07 32.00 17.42
C PHE A 33 8.81 32.87 16.17
N ASP A 34 9.84 33.04 15.35
CA ASP A 34 9.77 33.81 14.11
C ASP A 34 8.85 33.13 13.08
N ASN A 35 7.84 33.87 12.61
CA ASN A 35 6.83 33.37 11.66
C ASN A 35 7.41 32.97 10.29
N ILE A 36 8.53 33.57 9.86
CA ILE A 36 9.18 33.22 8.59
C ILE A 36 9.80 31.82 8.72
N LEU A 37 10.50 31.56 9.83
CA LEU A 37 11.06 30.24 10.11
C LEU A 37 9.98 29.16 10.27
N LEU A 38 8.89 29.47 10.97
CA LEU A 38 7.75 28.56 11.09
C LEU A 38 7.16 28.18 9.72
N ASN A 39 6.98 29.15 8.82
CA ASN A 39 6.48 28.90 7.46
C ASN A 39 7.44 28.02 6.64
N ILE A 40 8.75 28.23 6.78
CA ILE A 40 9.77 27.41 6.10
C ILE A 40 9.69 25.95 6.57
N TRP A 41 9.58 25.74 7.89
CA TRP A 41 9.46 24.40 8.45
C TRP A 41 8.14 23.72 8.07
N GLU A 42 7.02 24.46 8.11
CA GLU A 42 5.71 23.96 7.71
C GLU A 42 5.71 23.47 6.26
N LYS A 43 6.24 24.29 5.33
CA LYS A 43 6.37 23.90 3.91
C LYS A 43 7.24 22.66 3.74
N LYS A 44 8.32 22.54 4.50
CA LYS A 44 9.22 21.39 4.47
C LYS A 44 8.54 20.11 4.98
N PHE A 45 7.82 20.19 6.08
CA PHE A 45 7.11 19.04 6.65
C PHE A 45 5.95 18.57 5.76
N ASN A 46 5.19 19.50 5.18
CA ASN A 46 4.13 19.16 4.22
C ASN A 46 4.70 18.43 2.99
N LYS A 47 5.82 18.92 2.43
CA LYS A 47 6.49 18.24 1.32
C LYS A 47 6.88 16.79 1.68
N TRP A 48 7.41 16.57 2.88
CA TRP A 48 7.79 15.22 3.32
C TRP A 48 6.58 14.31 3.57
N LEU A 49 5.44 14.85 4.00
CA LEU A 49 4.19 14.09 4.07
C LEU A 49 3.75 13.61 2.69
N ASP A 50 3.80 14.48 1.69
CA ASP A 50 3.46 14.13 0.31
C ASP A 50 4.40 13.04 -0.23
N GLU A 51 5.70 13.13 0.04
CA GLU A 51 6.68 12.10 -0.35
C GLU A 51 6.34 10.75 0.30
N LEU A 52 5.99 10.72 1.59
CA LEU A 52 5.62 9.49 2.29
C LEU A 52 4.30 8.89 1.77
N ASP A 53 3.30 9.72 1.49
CA ASP A 53 2.01 9.27 0.97
C ASP A 53 2.12 8.72 -0.46
N ASN A 54 2.95 9.35 -1.29
CA ASN A 54 3.26 8.81 -2.62
C ASN A 54 3.97 7.46 -2.55
N VAL A 55 4.94 7.29 -1.64
CA VAL A 55 5.61 5.98 -1.44
C VAL A 55 4.61 4.92 -0.98
N GLN A 56 3.74 5.25 -0.01
CA GLN A 56 2.72 4.32 0.48
C GLN A 56 1.75 3.91 -0.63
N ASN A 57 1.34 4.85 -1.48
CA ASN A 57 0.47 4.57 -2.62
C ASN A 57 1.15 3.66 -3.64
N VAL A 58 2.41 3.92 -3.99
CA VAL A 58 3.18 3.06 -4.92
C VAL A 58 3.33 1.64 -4.38
N VAL A 59 3.64 1.49 -3.09
CA VAL A 59 3.74 0.16 -2.44
C VAL A 59 2.39 -0.56 -2.47
N THR A 60 1.31 0.15 -2.16
CA THR A 60 -0.05 -0.43 -2.16
C THR A 60 -0.46 -0.88 -3.56
N VAL A 61 -0.19 -0.07 -4.59
CA VAL A 61 -0.45 -0.44 -6.00
C VAL A 61 0.40 -1.64 -6.42
N THR A 62 1.69 -1.65 -6.06
CA THR A 62 2.59 -2.76 -6.39
C THR A 62 2.11 -4.07 -5.77
N GLU A 63 1.67 -4.02 -4.52
CA GLU A 63 1.13 -5.19 -3.83
C GLU A 63 -0.22 -5.64 -4.41
N ALA A 64 -1.09 -4.70 -4.79
CA ALA A 64 -2.33 -5.00 -5.49
C ALA A 64 -2.07 -5.68 -6.85
N VAL A 65 -1.10 -5.20 -7.62
CA VAL A 65 -0.68 -5.81 -8.90
C VAL A 65 -0.08 -7.20 -8.67
N ARG A 66 0.72 -7.39 -7.61
CA ARG A 66 1.26 -8.70 -7.24
C ARG A 66 0.14 -9.70 -6.89
N LEU A 67 -0.87 -9.26 -6.16
CA LEU A 67 -2.03 -10.10 -5.83
C LEU A 67 -2.85 -10.43 -7.08
N GLN A 68 -3.11 -9.47 -7.96
CA GLN A 68 -3.82 -9.68 -9.23
C GLN A 68 -3.07 -10.63 -10.18
N SER A 69 -1.74 -10.51 -10.28
CA SER A 69 -0.94 -11.43 -11.11
C SER A 69 -0.93 -12.86 -10.56
N ASN A 70 -1.00 -13.03 -9.23
CA ASN A 70 -1.16 -14.34 -8.62
C ASN A 70 -2.56 -14.95 -8.92
N VAL A 71 -3.63 -14.14 -8.90
CA VAL A 71 -4.98 -14.60 -9.25
C VAL A 71 -5.05 -15.17 -10.68
N ASN A 72 -4.35 -14.53 -11.63
CA ASN A 72 -4.39 -14.91 -13.05
C ASN A 72 -3.41 -16.03 -13.45
N SER A 73 -2.51 -16.43 -12.56
CA SER A 73 -1.45 -17.43 -12.83
C SER A 73 -1.75 -18.82 -12.24
N VAL A 74 -2.66 -18.93 -11.28
CA VAL A 74 -2.98 -20.21 -10.65
C VAL A 74 -3.72 -21.12 -11.62
N LYS A 75 -3.08 -22.26 -11.96
CA LYS A 75 -3.65 -23.34 -12.76
C LYS A 75 -3.73 -24.62 -11.92
N CYS A 76 -4.93 -25.07 -11.59
CA CYS A 76 -5.12 -26.37 -10.94
C CYS A 76 -5.12 -27.52 -11.95
N LYS A 77 -4.80 -28.73 -11.48
CA LYS A 77 -4.80 -29.99 -12.27
C LYS A 77 -5.72 -31.03 -11.64
N CYS A 78 -6.85 -30.59 -11.08
CA CYS A 78 -7.79 -31.46 -10.38
C CYS A 78 -8.35 -32.55 -11.30
N PRO A 79 -8.34 -33.82 -10.88
CA PRO A 79 -9.00 -34.89 -11.62
C PRO A 79 -10.52 -34.68 -11.64
N ASN A 80 -11.16 -35.04 -12.74
CA ASN A 80 -12.62 -34.94 -12.95
C ASN A 80 -13.22 -33.56 -12.63
N THR A 81 -12.42 -32.49 -12.74
CA THR A 81 -12.83 -31.10 -12.47
C THR A 81 -13.50 -30.88 -11.11
N ASN A 82 -13.20 -31.75 -10.12
CA ASN A 82 -13.75 -31.66 -8.77
C ASN A 82 -12.98 -30.60 -7.94
N CYS A 83 -13.26 -29.34 -8.25
CA CYS A 83 -12.57 -28.17 -7.68
C CYS A 83 -13.26 -27.59 -6.44
N SER A 84 -14.25 -28.28 -5.87
CA SER A 84 -15.01 -27.82 -4.70
C SER A 84 -14.25 -27.99 -3.38
N THR A 85 -13.20 -28.83 -3.36
CA THR A 85 -12.45 -29.18 -2.15
C THR A 85 -11.11 -28.44 -2.05
N MET A 86 -10.53 -28.41 -0.84
CA MET A 86 -9.21 -27.82 -0.57
C MET A 86 -8.04 -28.55 -1.26
N LYS A 87 -8.28 -29.67 -1.94
CA LYS A 87 -7.30 -30.32 -2.83
C LYS A 87 -7.05 -29.49 -4.10
N CYS A 88 -7.98 -28.62 -4.47
CA CYS A 88 -7.81 -27.68 -5.58
C CYS A 88 -7.00 -26.46 -5.14
N ALA A 89 -5.91 -26.17 -5.86
CA ALA A 89 -5.08 -25.00 -5.61
C ALA A 89 -5.86 -23.68 -5.71
N CYS A 90 -6.79 -23.57 -6.67
CA CYS A 90 -7.65 -22.39 -6.80
C CYS A 90 -8.55 -22.23 -5.57
N LYS A 91 -9.25 -23.30 -5.15
CA LYS A 91 -10.14 -23.27 -3.98
C LYS A 91 -9.38 -22.99 -2.68
N LYS A 92 -8.19 -23.56 -2.50
CA LYS A 92 -7.32 -23.31 -1.35
C LYS A 92 -6.93 -21.84 -1.21
N LEU A 93 -6.78 -21.14 -2.34
CA LEU A 93 -6.49 -19.71 -2.41
C LEU A 93 -7.75 -18.83 -2.46
N ASN A 94 -8.93 -19.44 -2.29
CA ASN A 94 -10.24 -18.78 -2.42
C ASN A 94 -10.46 -18.09 -3.78
N LEU A 95 -9.90 -18.69 -4.84
CA LEU A 95 -10.04 -18.25 -6.22
C LEU A 95 -10.94 -19.20 -7.01
N SER A 96 -11.66 -18.66 -7.99
CA SER A 96 -12.36 -19.45 -8.99
C SER A 96 -11.40 -20.06 -10.01
N CYS A 97 -11.70 -21.25 -10.51
CA CYS A 97 -10.98 -21.82 -11.64
C CYS A 97 -11.39 -21.11 -12.93
N ASN A 98 -10.41 -20.75 -13.75
CA ASN A 98 -10.64 -20.21 -15.10
C ASN A 98 -10.40 -21.28 -16.18
N ILE A 99 -10.60 -20.90 -17.45
CA ILE A 99 -10.43 -21.79 -18.61
C ILE A 99 -9.02 -22.40 -18.73
N ARG A 100 -7.99 -21.80 -18.11
CA ARG A 100 -6.62 -22.33 -18.13
C ARG A 100 -6.46 -23.57 -17.24
N CYS A 101 -7.32 -23.73 -16.23
CA CYS A 101 -7.33 -24.90 -15.34
C CYS A 101 -7.85 -26.14 -16.07
N HIS A 102 -9.02 -26.01 -16.69
CA HIS A 102 -9.74 -27.11 -17.32
C HIS A 102 -10.35 -26.65 -18.66
N PRO A 103 -9.54 -26.54 -19.73
CA PRO A 103 -10.04 -26.10 -21.04
C PRO A 103 -11.14 -27.05 -21.54
N GLY A 104 -12.28 -26.48 -21.93
CA GLY A 104 -13.40 -27.23 -22.51
C GLY A 104 -14.13 -28.20 -21.58
N LYS A 105 -13.92 -28.12 -20.25
CA LYS A 105 -14.63 -28.96 -19.27
C LYS A 105 -15.43 -28.11 -18.27
N THR A 106 -16.59 -28.61 -17.86
CA THR A 106 -17.36 -28.02 -16.77
C THR A 106 -16.62 -28.20 -15.44
N CYS A 107 -16.52 -27.14 -14.65
CA CYS A 107 -15.76 -27.10 -13.40
C CYS A 107 -16.71 -26.92 -12.21
N HIS A 108 -16.44 -27.61 -11.10
CA HIS A 108 -17.19 -27.46 -9.84
C HIS A 108 -16.71 -26.27 -8.98
N ASN A 109 -15.90 -25.38 -9.56
CA ASN A 109 -15.49 -24.10 -8.99
C ASN A 109 -15.26 -23.10 -10.15
N PRO A 110 -16.30 -22.80 -10.95
CA PRO A 110 -16.15 -21.93 -12.11
C PRO A 110 -15.91 -20.48 -11.68
N SER A 111 -15.26 -19.69 -12.54
CA SER A 111 -15.35 -18.23 -12.49
C SER A 111 -16.78 -17.82 -12.81
N LEU A 112 -17.36 -16.91 -12.01
CA LEU A 112 -18.62 -16.24 -12.34
C LEU A 112 -18.52 -15.54 -13.70
#